data_AF-A0A2B7YNJ7-F1
#
_entry.id   AF-A0A2B7YNJ7-F1
#
_cell.length_a   1.000
_cell.length_b   1.000
_cell.length_c   1.000
_cell.angle_alpha   90.00
_cell.angle_beta   90.00
_cell.angle_gamma   90.00
#
_symmetry.space_group_name_H-M   'P 1'
#
loop_
_entity.id
_entity.type
_entity.pdbx_description
1 polymer ?
#
loop_
_entity_poly.entity_id
_entity_poly.type
_entity_poly.pdbx_seq_one_letter_code
_entity_poly.pdbx_strand_id
1 'polypeptide(L)'
;MKSMKGLIMSNNYWIDRFTAEENRINELSKEQVKEAKKEYDIALKNINQKIYEFYAKYAKDNNISMYEAKQRFNKKELKEFKMSLSEYVRKGKSLNMSSDNSIIKELKNVSSRVHIERLEALKMEIKAEIDLLSKTVENNLDKHLREVYKDSYYRSAYSIQKGLDKFSNIEKLNPELLESLVYKPWTKDNTNWSKRIWGNDGKLVNTLHTNLTQNIITGKPLKEVINTIAERFNVEKNIASRLIMTESAAYHSKAKERCMKDLGCGKYEVIATLDDRTSSICRSMDGKVFDMKDYQVGVTASPFHANCRTVTAPYYDKIDGDTNLRASRTEDDDYDLVDVKDYQDWYDNYVEKNNKSSIIKENIPLTLEKFNEHSKKWKSEVIDKMLTEDEQNLIRKKIKNVEENSAFLMRYKREDLENLTKTNKFMNLFETGTSSGVPNTNARMIASKNLFGHNLDKESFVSSEKYGYLSSKNFLKDIEFFSKRHGTSQYGDIIISFNKGKVKDRITYTLDDSLLAGATKAVVPGDFKDNLSLGIDKYNLKKYYEVLKDLSENNDAISLTKEIKKENGFFRYIELQYHGDITLDDVNEICFSKDLPKEDIIKILKDKNIKLFRLEDEKIVEIF
;
A
#
# COMPACT_ATOMS: atom_id res chain seq x y z
N MET A 1 -35.76 34.62 -30.16
CA MET A 1 -36.46 33.40 -29.72
C MET A 1 -36.17 32.28 -30.71
N LYS A 2 -35.23 31.38 -30.41
CA LYS A 2 -35.09 30.08 -31.08
C LYS A 2 -35.24 29.02 -29.99
N SER A 3 -36.21 28.13 -30.18
CA SER A 3 -36.74 27.19 -29.20
C SER A 3 -35.67 26.19 -28.74
N MET A 4 -35.45 26.10 -27.42
CA MET A 4 -34.86 24.94 -26.76
C MET A 4 -35.78 23.74 -26.99
N LYS A 5 -35.37 22.78 -27.82
CA LYS A 5 -35.93 21.42 -27.79
C LYS A 5 -35.30 20.71 -26.59
N GLY A 6 -36.10 20.46 -25.56
CA GLY A 6 -35.71 19.62 -24.43
C GLY A 6 -35.44 18.19 -24.90
N LEU A 7 -34.29 17.63 -24.51
CA LEU A 7 -34.00 16.20 -24.63
C LEU A 7 -34.92 15.45 -23.65
N ILE A 8 -35.91 14.74 -24.19
CA ILE A 8 -36.75 13.81 -23.44
C ILE A 8 -36.08 12.44 -23.54
N MET A 9 -35.51 11.96 -22.44
CA MET A 9 -34.96 10.59 -22.34
C MET A 9 -36.00 9.66 -21.72
N SER A 10 -36.18 8.48 -22.30
CA SER A 10 -37.05 7.45 -21.74
C SER A 10 -36.48 6.91 -20.42
N ASN A 11 -37.37 6.52 -19.50
CA ASN A 11 -37.03 5.92 -18.20
C ASN A 11 -36.17 4.64 -18.33
N ASN A 12 -36.13 4.01 -19.51
CA ASN A 12 -35.38 2.79 -19.76
C ASN A 12 -33.86 3.02 -19.88
N TYR A 13 -33.39 4.19 -20.34
CA TYR A 13 -31.95 4.39 -20.55
C TYR A 13 -31.13 4.20 -19.25
N TRP A 14 -31.56 4.84 -18.18
CA TRP A 14 -30.89 4.77 -16.88
C TRP A 14 -30.95 3.36 -16.30
N ILE A 15 -32.12 2.71 -16.41
CA ILE A 15 -32.33 1.34 -15.95
C ILE A 15 -31.42 0.37 -16.69
N ASP A 16 -31.41 0.41 -18.02
CA ASP A 16 -30.66 -0.52 -18.86
C ASP A 16 -29.15 -0.38 -18.62
N ARG A 17 -28.64 0.86 -18.62
CA ARG A 17 -27.19 1.10 -18.48
C ARG A 17 -26.67 0.74 -17.10
N PHE A 18 -27.39 1.12 -16.04
CA PHE A 18 -26.93 0.84 -14.67
C PHE A 18 -27.16 -0.62 -14.28
N THR A 19 -28.18 -1.29 -14.81
CA THR A 19 -28.38 -2.74 -14.64
C THR A 19 -27.33 -3.56 -15.39
N ALA A 20 -26.97 -3.16 -16.62
CA ALA A 20 -25.91 -3.81 -17.37
C ALA A 20 -24.56 -3.72 -16.63
N GLU A 21 -24.24 -2.56 -16.05
CA GLU A 21 -23.02 -2.38 -15.28
C GLU A 21 -23.02 -3.19 -13.98
N GLU A 22 -24.15 -3.26 -13.26
CA GLU A 22 -24.29 -4.12 -12.09
C GLU A 22 -24.05 -5.60 -12.43
N ASN A 23 -24.61 -6.08 -13.55
CA ASN A 23 -24.38 -7.45 -14.00
C ASN A 23 -22.91 -7.71 -14.33
N ARG A 24 -22.22 -6.76 -14.97
CA ARG A 24 -20.79 -6.86 -15.25
C ARG A 24 -19.96 -6.99 -13.97
N ILE A 25 -20.21 -6.12 -12.99
CA ILE A 25 -19.52 -6.18 -11.69
C ILE A 25 -19.86 -7.48 -10.95
N ASN A 26 -21.09 -7.97 -11.05
CA ASN A 26 -21.50 -9.24 -10.46
C ASN A 26 -20.71 -10.42 -11.04
N GLU A 27 -20.51 -10.47 -12.36
CA GLU A 27 -19.72 -11.52 -13.01
C GLU A 27 -18.23 -11.43 -12.65
N LEU A 28 -17.63 -10.24 -12.67
CA LEU A 28 -16.24 -10.04 -12.21
C LEU A 28 -16.05 -10.50 -10.76
N SER A 29 -17.02 -10.18 -9.89
CA SER A 29 -16.98 -10.60 -8.49
C SER A 29 -17.11 -12.13 -8.35
N LYS A 30 -17.88 -12.80 -9.21
CA LYS A 30 -17.95 -14.27 -9.25
C LYS A 30 -16.63 -14.89 -9.69
N GLU A 31 -15.90 -14.26 -10.61
CA GLU A 31 -14.55 -14.69 -10.99
C GLU A 31 -13.59 -14.58 -9.82
N GLN A 32 -13.58 -13.45 -9.11
CA GLN A 32 -12.79 -13.27 -7.90
C GLN A 32 -13.15 -14.31 -6.81
N VAL A 33 -14.44 -14.67 -6.67
CA VAL A 33 -14.88 -15.75 -5.79
C VAL A 33 -14.28 -17.10 -6.24
N LYS A 34 -14.26 -17.41 -7.54
CA LYS A 34 -13.65 -18.65 -8.05
C LYS A 34 -12.15 -18.70 -7.72
N GLU A 35 -11.44 -17.58 -7.82
CA GLU A 35 -10.02 -17.50 -7.46
C GLU A 35 -9.79 -17.73 -5.97
N ALA A 36 -10.51 -17.00 -5.11
CA ALA A 36 -10.42 -17.20 -3.66
C ALA A 36 -10.71 -18.66 -3.29
N LYS A 37 -11.75 -19.26 -3.88
CA LYS A 37 -12.09 -20.67 -3.68
C LYS A 37 -10.92 -21.62 -4.01
N LYS A 38 -10.15 -21.35 -5.07
CA LYS A 38 -8.95 -22.13 -5.42
C LYS A 38 -7.86 -21.99 -4.36
N GLU A 39 -7.63 -20.79 -3.83
CA GLU A 39 -6.64 -20.57 -2.77
C GLU A 39 -7.00 -21.36 -1.49
N TYR A 40 -8.29 -21.36 -1.10
CA TYR A 40 -8.76 -22.20 0.01
C TYR A 40 -8.52 -23.70 -0.24
N ASP A 41 -8.74 -24.18 -1.48
CA ASP A 41 -8.52 -25.58 -1.85
C ASP A 41 -7.02 -25.95 -1.83
N ILE A 42 -6.13 -25.03 -2.24
CA ILE A 42 -4.68 -25.18 -2.15
C ILE A 42 -4.23 -25.26 -0.69
N ALA A 43 -4.69 -24.35 0.16
CA ALA A 43 -4.36 -24.33 1.58
C ALA A 43 -4.84 -25.61 2.28
N LEU A 44 -6.07 -26.06 2.00
CA LEU A 44 -6.61 -27.32 2.53
C LEU A 44 -5.75 -28.52 2.11
N LYS A 45 -5.34 -28.58 0.83
CA LYS A 45 -4.45 -29.63 0.33
C LYS A 45 -3.10 -29.64 1.08
N ASN A 46 -2.49 -28.47 1.27
CA ASN A 46 -1.22 -28.34 1.97
C ASN A 46 -1.34 -28.76 3.45
N ILE A 47 -2.43 -28.35 4.12
CA ILE A 47 -2.70 -28.72 5.51
C ILE A 47 -2.89 -30.23 5.64
N ASN A 48 -3.67 -30.84 4.75
CA ASN A 48 -3.85 -32.30 4.75
C ASN A 48 -2.53 -33.03 4.57
N GLN A 49 -1.67 -32.55 3.65
CA GLN A 49 -0.33 -33.11 3.45
C GLN A 49 0.52 -33.06 4.73
N LYS A 50 0.53 -31.93 5.44
CA LYS A 50 1.26 -31.79 6.73
C LYS A 50 0.75 -32.75 7.79
N ILE A 51 -0.57 -32.94 7.85
CA ILE A 51 -1.17 -33.90 8.78
C ILE A 51 -0.75 -35.33 8.40
N TYR A 52 -0.75 -35.70 7.11
CA TYR A 52 -0.24 -37.02 6.69
C TYR A 52 1.23 -37.22 7.05
N GLU A 53 2.08 -36.21 6.82
CA GLU A 53 3.51 -36.25 7.17
C GLU A 53 3.72 -36.38 8.68
N PHE A 54 2.90 -35.68 9.49
CA PHE A 54 2.89 -35.82 10.94
C PHE A 54 2.60 -37.27 11.37
N TYR A 55 1.55 -37.89 10.81
CA TYR A 55 1.19 -39.28 11.12
C TYR A 55 2.25 -40.28 10.61
N ALA A 56 2.84 -40.04 9.44
CA ALA A 56 3.90 -40.88 8.89
C ALA A 56 5.18 -40.85 9.75
N LYS A 57 5.56 -39.67 10.24
CA LYS A 57 6.68 -39.51 11.18
C LYS A 57 6.37 -40.20 12.52
N TYR A 58 5.17 -40.02 13.05
CA TYR A 58 4.72 -40.72 14.27
C TYR A 58 4.79 -42.25 14.11
N ALA A 59 4.34 -42.80 12.98
CA ALA A 59 4.41 -44.23 12.69
C ALA A 59 5.85 -44.74 12.71
N LYS A 60 6.74 -44.05 11.98
CA LYS A 60 8.16 -44.39 11.89
C LYS A 60 8.85 -44.39 13.25
N ASP A 61 8.63 -43.35 14.05
CA ASP A 61 9.35 -43.17 15.32
C ASP A 61 8.89 -44.14 16.42
N ASN A 62 7.67 -44.66 16.30
CA ASN A 62 7.11 -45.66 17.22
C ASN A 62 7.21 -47.09 16.69
N ASN A 63 7.85 -47.32 15.54
CA ASN A 63 7.94 -48.62 14.87
C ASN A 63 6.57 -49.29 14.67
N ILE A 64 5.53 -48.50 14.39
CA ILE A 64 4.18 -48.98 14.08
C ILE A 64 3.87 -48.78 12.61
N SER A 65 2.92 -49.55 12.08
CA SER A 65 2.47 -49.36 10.70
C SER A 65 1.71 -48.03 10.55
N MET A 66 1.71 -47.47 9.32
CA MET A 66 0.89 -46.30 9.01
C MET A 66 -0.62 -46.59 9.20
N TYR A 67 -1.03 -47.85 9.10
CA TYR A 67 -2.41 -48.27 9.38
C TYR A 67 -2.72 -48.13 10.87
N GLU A 68 -1.85 -48.63 11.76
CA GLU A 68 -2.01 -48.50 13.21
C GLU A 68 -1.93 -47.04 13.66
N ALA A 69 -0.98 -46.27 13.12
CA ALA A 69 -0.86 -44.83 13.40
C ALA A 69 -2.14 -44.06 13.03
N LYS A 70 -2.83 -44.45 11.96
CA LYS A 70 -4.11 -43.84 11.53
C LYS A 70 -5.30 -44.23 12.42
N GLN A 71 -5.20 -45.33 13.16
CA GLN A 71 -6.30 -45.90 13.96
C GLN A 71 -6.16 -45.63 15.46
N ARG A 72 -4.94 -45.48 15.99
CA ARG A 72 -4.69 -45.28 17.43
C ARG A 72 -3.52 -44.32 17.62
N PHE A 73 -3.81 -43.11 18.08
CA PHE A 73 -2.82 -42.11 18.49
C PHE A 73 -3.00 -41.83 19.99
N ASN A 74 -1.92 -41.91 20.79
CA ASN A 74 -1.98 -41.65 22.25
C ASN A 74 -0.99 -40.55 22.66
N LYS A 75 -1.47 -39.56 23.43
CA LYS A 75 -0.69 -38.43 23.96
C LYS A 75 0.56 -38.85 24.75
N LYS A 76 0.59 -40.06 25.35
CA LYS A 76 1.73 -40.56 26.14
C LYS A 76 2.97 -40.95 25.33
N GLU A 77 2.90 -40.98 23.99
CA GLU A 77 4.01 -41.47 23.12
C GLU A 77 4.78 -40.34 22.41
N LEU A 78 4.53 -39.07 22.76
CA LEU A 78 5.16 -37.91 22.15
C LEU A 78 6.54 -37.62 22.77
N LYS A 79 7.56 -38.44 22.49
CA LYS A 79 8.95 -38.03 22.70
C LYS A 79 9.57 -37.46 21.43
N GLU A 80 10.08 -36.23 21.59
CA GLU A 80 11.00 -35.45 20.76
C GLU A 80 10.71 -35.31 19.26
N PHE A 81 10.82 -34.07 18.79
CA PHE A 81 10.78 -33.72 17.39
C PHE A 81 11.74 -32.58 17.12
N LYS A 82 12.62 -32.79 16.14
CA LYS A 82 13.39 -31.72 15.49
C LYS A 82 12.77 -31.49 14.11
N MET A 83 12.30 -30.28 13.89
CA MET A 83 11.61 -29.86 12.65
C MET A 83 12.59 -29.17 11.69
N SER A 84 12.41 -29.35 10.37
CA SER A 84 13.10 -28.55 9.33
C SER A 84 12.34 -27.26 9.05
N LEU A 85 12.34 -26.33 10.01
CA LEU A 85 11.75 -24.99 9.87
C LEU A 85 12.42 -24.13 8.78
N SER A 86 13.57 -24.58 8.28
CA SER A 86 14.35 -23.99 7.18
C SER A 86 13.59 -23.96 5.85
N GLU A 87 12.73 -24.93 5.55
CA GLU A 87 11.96 -24.96 4.29
C GLU A 87 10.80 -23.96 4.28
N TYR A 88 10.19 -23.68 5.43
CA TYR A 88 9.07 -22.73 5.55
C TYR A 88 9.53 -21.27 5.56
N VAL A 89 10.65 -20.96 6.20
CA VAL A 89 11.28 -19.64 6.11
C VAL A 89 11.66 -19.31 4.66
N ARG A 90 12.03 -20.33 3.86
CA ARG A 90 12.36 -20.18 2.46
C ARG A 90 11.13 -19.89 1.58
N LYS A 91 9.96 -20.45 1.91
CA LYS A 91 8.69 -20.22 1.18
C LYS A 91 8.03 -18.87 1.54
N GLY A 92 8.11 -18.44 2.80
CA GLY A 92 7.68 -17.09 3.21
C GLY A 92 8.45 -15.97 2.49
N LYS A 93 9.75 -16.17 2.26
CA LYS A 93 10.59 -15.24 1.48
C LYS A 93 10.20 -15.11 0.00
N SER A 94 9.61 -16.14 -0.62
CA SER A 94 9.22 -16.11 -2.04
C SER A 94 7.91 -15.35 -2.33
N LEU A 95 7.21 -14.88 -1.30
CA LEU A 95 5.88 -14.26 -1.39
C LEU A 95 5.88 -12.79 -0.92
N ASN A 96 7.04 -12.12 -0.95
CA ASN A 96 7.26 -10.75 -0.47
C ASN A 96 6.87 -10.52 1.01
N MET A 97 6.91 -11.56 1.85
CA MET A 97 6.85 -11.37 3.29
C MET A 97 8.22 -10.87 3.78
N SER A 98 8.29 -9.61 4.21
CA SER A 98 9.49 -9.07 4.87
C SER A 98 9.93 -9.99 6.01
N SER A 99 11.24 -10.17 6.18
CA SER A 99 11.85 -10.92 7.29
C SER A 99 11.46 -10.39 8.68
N ASP A 100 10.84 -9.19 8.74
CA ASP A 100 10.32 -8.50 9.91
C ASP A 100 8.82 -8.70 10.17
N ASN A 101 8.10 -9.42 9.30
CA ASN A 101 6.69 -9.78 9.50
C ASN A 101 6.51 -10.50 10.84
N SER A 102 5.53 -10.07 11.65
CA SER A 102 5.22 -10.64 12.97
C SER A 102 5.05 -12.16 12.91
N ILE A 103 4.54 -12.68 11.80
CA ILE A 103 4.39 -14.12 11.51
C ILE A 103 5.78 -14.78 11.37
N ILE A 104 6.70 -14.21 10.59
CA ILE A 104 8.06 -14.74 10.42
C ILE A 104 8.85 -14.68 11.73
N LYS A 105 8.67 -13.61 12.53
CA LYS A 105 9.29 -13.46 13.86
C LYS A 105 8.73 -14.45 14.87
N GLU A 106 7.42 -14.64 14.94
CA GLU A 106 6.77 -15.65 15.78
C GLU A 106 7.29 -17.04 15.43
N LEU A 107 7.34 -17.39 14.14
CA LEU A 107 7.84 -18.68 13.66
C LEU A 107 9.34 -18.89 13.96
N LYS A 108 10.18 -17.86 13.79
CA LYS A 108 11.61 -17.90 14.18
C LYS A 108 11.79 -18.10 15.68
N ASN A 109 11.04 -17.36 16.50
CA ASN A 109 11.10 -17.44 17.95
C ASN A 109 10.63 -18.79 18.49
N VAL A 110 9.68 -19.43 17.80
CA VAL A 110 9.31 -20.79 18.18
C VAL A 110 10.38 -21.77 17.72
N SER A 111 10.90 -21.64 16.51
CA SER A 111 11.96 -22.53 16.00
C SER A 111 13.26 -22.55 16.80
N SER A 112 13.56 -21.45 17.51
CA SER A 112 14.73 -21.34 18.39
C SER A 112 14.51 -22.04 19.74
N ARG A 113 13.28 -22.48 20.05
CA ARG A 113 13.00 -23.29 21.25
C ARG A 113 13.52 -24.70 21.04
N VAL A 114 14.39 -25.13 21.95
CA VAL A 114 15.01 -26.47 21.95
C VAL A 114 13.98 -27.60 22.13
N HIS A 115 12.80 -27.28 22.69
CA HIS A 115 11.73 -28.24 22.98
C HIS A 115 10.35 -27.70 22.56
N ILE A 116 9.70 -28.37 21.61
CA ILE A 116 8.30 -28.15 21.22
C ILE A 116 7.65 -29.53 21.08
N GLU A 117 6.44 -29.70 21.62
CA GLU A 117 5.63 -30.91 21.40
C GLU A 117 5.21 -31.03 19.93
N ARG A 118 5.20 -32.24 19.34
CA ARG A 118 4.87 -32.44 17.90
C ARG A 118 3.53 -31.82 17.49
N LEU A 119 2.55 -31.88 18.37
CA LEU A 119 1.23 -31.30 18.13
C LEU A 119 1.32 -29.78 17.98
N GLU A 120 2.13 -29.12 18.79
CA GLU A 120 2.34 -27.67 18.71
C GLU A 120 3.08 -27.29 17.42
N ALA A 121 4.06 -28.09 17.00
CA ALA A 121 4.70 -27.95 15.68
C ALA A 121 3.70 -28.01 14.53
N LEU A 122 2.84 -29.05 14.48
CA LEU A 122 1.80 -29.18 13.46
C LEU A 122 0.81 -28.00 13.49
N LYS A 123 0.39 -27.56 14.68
CA LYS A 123 -0.49 -26.39 14.84
C LYS A 123 0.12 -25.13 14.22
N MET A 124 1.41 -24.91 14.43
CA MET A 124 2.11 -23.76 13.85
C MET A 124 2.23 -23.86 12.33
N GLU A 125 2.52 -25.05 11.79
CA GLU A 125 2.56 -25.24 10.35
C GLU A 125 1.19 -25.01 9.69
N ILE A 126 0.10 -25.35 10.38
CA ILE A 126 -1.27 -25.07 9.93
C ILE A 126 -1.59 -23.58 9.99
N LYS A 127 -1.21 -22.91 11.09
CA LYS A 127 -1.36 -21.45 11.22
C LYS A 127 -0.64 -20.75 10.07
N ALA A 128 0.58 -21.16 9.74
CA ALA A 128 1.35 -20.57 8.66
C ALA A 128 0.69 -20.72 7.27
N GLU A 129 0.06 -21.86 6.96
CA GLU A 129 -0.70 -22.01 5.70
C GLU A 129 -1.92 -21.10 5.65
N ILE A 130 -2.59 -20.92 6.80
CA ILE A 130 -3.76 -20.06 6.88
C ILE A 130 -3.34 -18.59 6.76
N ASP A 131 -2.30 -18.15 7.46
CA ASP A 131 -1.75 -16.80 7.35
C ASP A 131 -1.34 -16.47 5.90
N LEU A 132 -0.81 -17.46 5.16
CA LEU A 132 -0.50 -17.34 3.74
C LEU A 132 -1.78 -17.17 2.90
N LEU A 133 -2.77 -18.04 3.09
CA LEU A 133 -4.07 -17.95 2.45
C LEU A 133 -4.71 -16.57 2.68
N SER A 134 -4.73 -16.09 3.92
CA SER A 134 -5.24 -14.77 4.33
C SER A 134 -4.64 -13.67 3.49
N LYS A 135 -3.31 -13.67 3.38
CA LYS A 135 -2.57 -12.62 2.71
C LYS A 135 -2.80 -12.64 1.20
N THR A 136 -2.86 -13.83 0.60
CA THR A 136 -3.17 -13.98 -0.83
C THR A 136 -4.59 -13.50 -1.13
N VAL A 137 -5.59 -13.91 -0.34
CA VAL A 137 -6.98 -13.48 -0.50
C VAL A 137 -7.12 -11.97 -0.27
N GLU A 138 -6.44 -11.41 0.73
CA GLU A 138 -6.42 -9.98 1.00
C GLU A 138 -5.87 -9.19 -0.19
N ASN A 139 -4.73 -9.58 -0.73
CA ASN A 139 -4.10 -8.89 -1.86
C ASN A 139 -4.96 -8.97 -3.13
N ASN A 140 -5.55 -10.13 -3.42
CA ASN A 140 -6.40 -10.30 -4.59
C ASN A 140 -7.70 -9.49 -4.45
N LEU A 141 -8.31 -9.49 -3.26
CA LEU A 141 -9.50 -8.69 -3.00
C LEU A 141 -9.21 -7.19 -3.02
N ASP A 142 -8.06 -6.74 -2.50
CA ASP A 142 -7.61 -5.35 -2.61
C ASP A 142 -7.60 -4.89 -4.07
N LYS A 143 -6.89 -5.64 -4.92
CA LYS A 143 -6.79 -5.34 -6.35
C LYS A 143 -8.17 -5.30 -7.01
N HIS A 144 -8.99 -6.33 -6.76
CA HIS A 144 -10.36 -6.42 -7.30
C HIS A 144 -11.24 -5.24 -6.87
N LEU A 145 -11.23 -4.86 -5.58
CA LEU A 145 -12.05 -3.75 -5.10
C LEU A 145 -11.62 -2.41 -5.66
N ARG A 146 -10.31 -2.19 -5.86
CA ARG A 146 -9.79 -0.99 -6.55
C ARG A 146 -10.26 -0.93 -8.00
N GLU A 147 -10.19 -2.05 -8.72
CA GLU A 147 -10.67 -2.15 -10.10
C GLU A 147 -12.18 -1.93 -10.19
N VAL A 148 -12.97 -2.59 -9.34
CA VAL A 148 -14.43 -2.39 -9.23
C VAL A 148 -14.73 -0.92 -8.99
N TYR A 149 -14.11 -0.28 -8.00
CA TYR A 149 -14.39 1.12 -7.68
C TYR A 149 -14.03 2.04 -8.86
N LYS A 150 -12.83 1.87 -9.43
CA LYS A 150 -12.34 2.67 -10.56
C LYS A 150 -13.27 2.56 -11.77
N ASP A 151 -13.57 1.34 -12.20
CA ASP A 151 -14.44 1.09 -13.34
C ASP A 151 -15.84 1.65 -13.11
N SER A 152 -16.40 1.38 -11.92
CA SER A 152 -17.75 1.81 -11.57
C SER A 152 -17.88 3.33 -11.61
N TYR A 153 -16.85 4.06 -11.18
CA TYR A 153 -16.82 5.52 -11.26
C TYR A 153 -16.82 6.00 -12.71
N TYR A 154 -15.86 5.56 -13.53
CA TYR A 154 -15.71 6.07 -14.90
C TYR A 154 -16.83 5.61 -15.83
N ARG A 155 -17.31 4.37 -15.70
CA ARG A 155 -18.43 3.86 -16.52
C ARG A 155 -19.75 4.50 -16.13
N SER A 156 -19.94 4.83 -14.85
CA SER A 156 -21.10 5.64 -14.44
C SER A 156 -20.98 7.06 -14.99
N ALA A 157 -19.80 7.68 -14.92
CA ALA A 157 -19.58 9.02 -15.47
C ALA A 157 -19.85 9.07 -16.97
N TYR A 158 -19.32 8.11 -17.73
CA TYR A 158 -19.62 7.94 -19.16
C TYR A 158 -21.13 7.80 -19.40
N SER A 159 -21.79 6.90 -18.67
CA SER A 159 -23.23 6.64 -18.85
C SER A 159 -24.07 7.88 -18.55
N ILE A 160 -23.69 8.66 -17.55
CA ILE A 160 -24.35 9.91 -17.16
C ILE A 160 -24.13 10.98 -18.23
N GLN A 161 -22.89 11.26 -18.61
CA GLN A 161 -22.56 12.27 -19.61
C GLN A 161 -23.20 11.96 -20.97
N LYS A 162 -23.17 10.69 -21.37
CA LYS A 162 -23.81 10.19 -22.59
C LYS A 162 -25.32 10.33 -22.53
N GLY A 163 -25.95 9.99 -21.41
CA GLY A 163 -27.40 10.15 -21.24
C GLY A 163 -27.79 11.62 -21.35
N LEU A 164 -27.06 12.50 -20.67
CA LEU A 164 -27.35 13.94 -20.69
C LEU A 164 -26.95 14.65 -22.00
N ASP A 165 -26.30 13.95 -22.93
CA ASP A 165 -25.62 14.53 -24.10
C ASP A 165 -24.73 15.72 -23.73
N LYS A 166 -24.02 15.60 -22.60
CA LYS A 166 -23.16 16.63 -22.01
C LYS A 166 -21.86 16.02 -21.54
N PHE A 167 -20.82 16.20 -22.35
CA PHE A 167 -19.48 15.73 -22.03
C PHE A 167 -18.69 16.83 -21.33
N SER A 168 -18.16 16.50 -20.16
CA SER A 168 -17.28 17.37 -19.37
C SER A 168 -16.03 16.61 -18.95
N ASN A 169 -15.00 17.36 -18.59
CA ASN A 169 -13.75 16.79 -18.10
C ASN A 169 -14.01 16.05 -16.78
N ILE A 170 -13.44 14.84 -16.65
CA ILE A 170 -13.48 14.05 -15.41
C ILE A 170 -12.08 13.99 -14.84
N GLU A 171 -11.93 14.37 -13.57
CA GLU A 171 -10.66 14.24 -12.87
C GLU A 171 -10.27 12.76 -12.72
N LYS A 172 -8.99 12.46 -12.93
CA LYS A 172 -8.50 11.10 -12.76
C LYS A 172 -8.43 10.76 -11.28
N LEU A 173 -9.05 9.65 -10.93
CA LEU A 173 -8.97 9.08 -9.60
C LEU A 173 -7.51 8.88 -9.22
N ASN A 174 -7.08 9.62 -8.20
CA ASN A 174 -5.80 9.45 -7.55
C ASN A 174 -5.70 8.00 -7.02
N PRO A 175 -4.69 7.19 -7.43
CA PRO A 175 -4.55 5.80 -7.00
C PRO A 175 -4.43 5.62 -5.48
N GLU A 176 -3.80 6.58 -4.78
CA GLU A 176 -3.64 6.56 -3.32
C GLU A 176 -4.96 6.88 -2.58
N LEU A 177 -5.79 7.74 -3.15
CA LEU A 177 -7.14 8.02 -2.66
C LEU A 177 -8.04 6.80 -2.88
N LEU A 178 -7.93 6.15 -4.05
CA LEU A 178 -8.65 4.92 -4.36
C LEU A 178 -8.36 3.82 -3.34
N GLU A 179 -7.08 3.65 -2.98
CA GLU A 179 -6.64 2.78 -1.89
C GLU A 179 -7.34 3.10 -0.57
N SER A 180 -7.25 4.36 -0.12
CA SER A 180 -7.86 4.77 1.16
C SER A 180 -9.38 4.55 1.18
N LEU A 181 -10.05 4.71 0.04
CA LEU A 181 -11.50 4.55 -0.09
C LEU A 181 -11.91 3.09 0.03
N VAL A 182 -11.17 2.16 -0.58
CA VAL A 182 -11.48 0.73 -0.48
C VAL A 182 -11.17 0.15 0.90
N TYR A 183 -10.33 0.79 1.72
CA TYR A 183 -10.11 0.38 3.12
C TYR A 183 -11.05 1.07 4.12
N LYS A 184 -11.76 2.12 3.71
CA LYS A 184 -12.69 2.86 4.58
C LYS A 184 -13.90 1.97 4.91
N PRO A 185 -14.20 1.72 6.20
CA PRO A 185 -15.39 0.99 6.61
C PRO A 185 -16.67 1.67 6.13
N TRP A 186 -17.61 0.88 5.60
CA TRP A 186 -18.97 1.33 5.27
C TRP A 186 -20.03 0.71 6.19
N THR A 187 -19.68 -0.31 6.97
CA THR A 187 -20.57 -0.98 7.92
C THR A 187 -20.61 -0.26 9.27
N LYS A 188 -21.73 -0.39 10.01
CA LYS A 188 -21.96 0.25 11.32
C LYS A 188 -20.95 -0.15 12.41
N ASP A 189 -20.35 -1.33 12.27
CA ASP A 189 -19.34 -1.83 13.21
C ASP A 189 -17.94 -1.24 12.98
N ASN A 190 -17.78 -0.31 12.02
CA ASN A 190 -16.51 0.32 11.66
C ASN A 190 -15.37 -0.67 11.33
N THR A 191 -15.74 -1.87 10.84
CA THR A 191 -14.78 -2.86 10.33
C THR A 191 -14.74 -2.84 8.80
N ASN A 192 -13.58 -3.21 8.24
CA ASN A 192 -13.42 -3.35 6.79
C ASN A 192 -13.15 -4.81 6.42
N TRP A 193 -13.20 -5.10 5.12
CA TRP A 193 -13.04 -6.43 4.57
C TRP A 193 -11.70 -7.08 4.94
N SER A 194 -10.60 -6.33 4.98
CA SER A 194 -9.27 -6.85 5.38
C SER A 194 -9.31 -7.35 6.83
N LYS A 195 -9.82 -6.53 7.77
CA LYS A 195 -10.01 -6.96 9.17
C LYS A 195 -10.93 -8.17 9.28
N ARG A 196 -11.95 -8.29 8.42
CA ARG A 196 -12.85 -9.46 8.41
C ARG A 196 -12.14 -10.73 7.94
N ILE A 197 -11.26 -10.65 6.94
CA ILE A 197 -10.40 -11.77 6.51
C ILE A 197 -9.57 -12.26 7.70
N TRP A 198 -8.70 -11.41 8.25
CA TRP A 198 -7.82 -11.76 9.36
C TRP A 198 -8.58 -12.23 10.61
N GLY A 199 -9.74 -11.63 10.90
CA GLY A 199 -10.60 -12.04 12.01
C GLY A 199 -11.22 -13.42 11.83
N ASN A 200 -11.58 -13.80 10.61
CA ASN A 200 -12.07 -15.15 10.30
C ASN A 200 -10.94 -16.18 10.34
N ASP A 201 -9.75 -15.82 9.87
CA ASP A 201 -8.59 -16.69 9.89
C ASP A 201 -8.14 -17.04 11.32
N GLY A 202 -8.15 -16.07 12.24
CA GLY A 202 -7.92 -16.35 13.65
C GLY A 202 -8.94 -17.34 14.23
N LYS A 203 -10.22 -17.27 13.82
CA LYS A 203 -11.25 -18.24 14.22
C LYS A 203 -11.01 -19.61 13.60
N LEU A 204 -10.63 -19.67 12.32
CA LEU A 204 -10.31 -20.91 11.62
C LEU A 204 -9.13 -21.61 12.29
N VAL A 205 -8.02 -20.90 12.55
CA VAL A 205 -6.84 -21.42 13.25
C VAL A 205 -7.22 -22.01 14.60
N ASN A 206 -7.92 -21.23 15.43
CA ASN A 206 -8.33 -21.68 16.76
C ASN A 206 -9.24 -22.91 16.71
N THR A 207 -10.17 -22.93 15.75
CA THR A 207 -11.07 -24.07 15.54
C THR A 207 -10.30 -25.30 15.11
N LEU A 208 -9.36 -25.18 14.18
CA LEU A 208 -8.55 -26.30 13.71
C LEU A 208 -7.63 -26.82 14.81
N HIS A 209 -6.95 -25.94 15.54
CA HIS A 209 -6.11 -26.31 16.68
C HIS A 209 -6.89 -27.03 17.76
N THR A 210 -8.09 -26.55 18.08
CA THR A 210 -8.98 -27.17 19.07
C THR A 210 -9.40 -28.57 18.61
N ASN A 211 -9.90 -28.71 17.38
CA ASN A 211 -10.32 -30.01 16.83
C ASN A 211 -9.16 -30.99 16.72
N LEU A 212 -7.99 -30.55 16.25
CA LEU A 212 -6.78 -31.38 16.20
C LEU A 212 -6.39 -31.88 17.59
N THR A 213 -6.37 -31.00 18.59
CA THR A 213 -6.04 -31.37 19.97
C THR A 213 -7.04 -32.36 20.54
N GLN A 214 -8.33 -32.11 20.38
CA GLN A 214 -9.39 -32.98 20.88
C GLN A 214 -9.37 -34.34 20.20
N ASN A 215 -9.25 -34.38 18.87
CA ASN A 215 -9.22 -35.63 18.10
C ASN A 215 -7.98 -36.46 18.43
N ILE A 216 -6.83 -35.81 18.67
CA ILE A 216 -5.60 -36.46 19.12
C ILE A 216 -5.74 -37.02 20.55
N ILE A 217 -6.33 -36.25 21.48
CA ILE A 217 -6.54 -36.71 22.86
C ILE A 217 -7.52 -37.89 22.92
N THR A 218 -8.53 -37.88 22.06
CA THR A 218 -9.60 -38.89 22.03
C THR A 218 -9.28 -40.08 21.12
N GLY A 219 -8.15 -40.07 20.40
CA GLY A 219 -7.70 -41.17 19.54
C GLY A 219 -8.57 -41.38 18.30
N LYS A 220 -9.20 -40.33 17.75
CA LYS A 220 -10.05 -40.47 16.57
C LYS A 220 -9.26 -40.89 15.32
N PRO A 221 -9.87 -41.66 14.40
CA PRO A 221 -9.21 -42.03 13.14
C PRO A 221 -8.81 -40.81 12.30
N LEU A 222 -7.64 -40.88 11.64
CA LEU A 222 -7.13 -39.78 10.80
C LEU A 222 -8.17 -39.28 9.76
N LYS A 223 -8.95 -40.20 9.18
CA LYS A 223 -10.00 -39.85 8.20
C LYS A 223 -11.01 -38.85 8.77
N GLU A 224 -11.41 -39.00 10.03
CA GLU A 224 -12.35 -38.09 10.68
C GLU A 224 -11.72 -36.71 10.94
N VAL A 225 -10.42 -36.68 11.26
CA VAL A 225 -9.67 -35.43 11.40
C VAL A 225 -9.66 -34.66 10.09
N ILE A 226 -9.30 -35.32 8.98
CA ILE A 226 -9.26 -34.71 7.65
C ILE A 226 -10.65 -34.21 7.23
N ASN A 227 -11.71 -35.01 7.46
CA ASN A 227 -13.08 -34.61 7.14
C ASN A 227 -13.51 -33.35 7.93
N THR A 228 -13.22 -33.31 9.24
CA THR A 228 -13.55 -32.17 10.10
C THR A 228 -12.87 -30.89 9.59
N ILE A 229 -11.60 -30.99 9.19
CA ILE A 229 -10.84 -29.86 8.65
C ILE A 229 -11.44 -29.39 7.32
N ALA A 230 -11.75 -30.33 6.42
CA ALA A 230 -12.36 -30.02 5.13
C ALA A 230 -13.73 -29.33 5.29
N GLU A 231 -14.56 -29.77 6.23
CA GLU A 231 -15.85 -29.12 6.54
C GLU A 231 -15.66 -27.68 7.02
N ARG A 232 -14.68 -27.41 7.90
CA ARG A 232 -14.39 -26.05 8.37
C ARG A 232 -13.88 -25.16 7.24
N PHE A 233 -13.00 -25.68 6.39
CA PHE A 233 -12.55 -24.97 5.19
C PHE A 233 -13.70 -24.65 4.24
N ASN A 234 -14.66 -25.57 4.06
CA ASN A 234 -15.84 -25.31 3.23
C ASN A 234 -16.74 -24.21 3.83
N VAL A 235 -16.87 -24.13 5.15
CA VAL A 235 -17.58 -23.01 5.80
C VAL A 235 -16.87 -21.68 5.53
N GLU A 236 -15.56 -21.60 5.75
CA GLU A 236 -14.79 -20.36 5.53
C GLU A 236 -14.79 -19.94 4.06
N LYS A 237 -14.68 -20.90 3.14
CA LYS A 237 -14.82 -20.68 1.69
C LYS A 237 -16.14 -19.98 1.34
N ASN A 238 -17.24 -20.37 1.99
CA ASN A 238 -18.55 -19.74 1.79
C ASN A 238 -18.65 -18.37 2.47
N ILE A 239 -18.00 -18.15 3.60
CA ILE A 239 -17.91 -16.85 4.26
C ILE A 239 -17.13 -15.86 3.38
N ALA A 240 -15.95 -16.26 2.90
CA ALA A 240 -15.13 -15.47 1.97
C ALA A 240 -15.90 -15.14 0.69
N SER A 241 -16.63 -16.12 0.12
CA SER A 241 -17.45 -15.89 -1.07
C SER A 241 -18.49 -14.78 -0.85
N ARG A 242 -19.20 -14.81 0.29
CA ARG A 242 -20.19 -13.78 0.63
C ARG A 242 -19.53 -12.42 0.87
N LEU A 243 -18.36 -12.41 1.52
CA LEU A 243 -17.59 -11.19 1.76
C LEU A 243 -17.24 -10.52 0.44
N ILE A 244 -16.60 -11.24 -0.50
CA ILE A 244 -16.19 -10.72 -1.81
C ILE A 244 -17.39 -10.11 -2.55
N MET A 245 -18.51 -10.83 -2.64
CA MET A 245 -19.71 -10.35 -3.34
C MET A 245 -20.29 -9.09 -2.68
N THR A 246 -20.34 -9.06 -1.34
CA THR A 246 -20.96 -7.95 -0.60
C THR A 246 -20.11 -6.69 -0.65
N GLU A 247 -18.79 -6.84 -0.48
CA GLU A 247 -17.85 -5.73 -0.54
C GLU A 247 -17.78 -5.17 -1.96
N SER A 248 -17.77 -6.02 -2.99
CA SER A 248 -17.80 -5.56 -4.38
C SER A 248 -19.04 -4.73 -4.68
N ALA A 249 -20.23 -5.17 -4.25
CA ALA A 249 -21.46 -4.40 -4.40
C ALA A 249 -21.44 -3.08 -3.60
N ALA A 250 -20.84 -3.07 -2.40
CA ALA A 250 -20.70 -1.87 -1.58
C ALA A 250 -19.79 -0.83 -2.22
N TYR A 251 -18.61 -1.23 -2.69
CA TYR A 251 -17.66 -0.34 -3.34
C TYR A 251 -18.12 0.08 -4.74
N HIS A 252 -18.88 -0.76 -5.44
CA HIS A 252 -19.63 -0.37 -6.65
C HIS A 252 -20.60 0.79 -6.37
N SER A 253 -21.40 0.68 -5.32
CA SER A 253 -22.35 1.72 -4.90
C SER A 253 -21.65 2.98 -4.38
N LYS A 254 -20.51 2.86 -3.70
CA LYS A 254 -19.69 4.01 -3.27
C LYS A 254 -19.06 4.77 -4.43
N ALA A 255 -18.57 4.06 -5.44
CA ALA A 255 -18.06 4.70 -6.65
C ALA A 255 -19.16 5.49 -7.37
N LYS A 256 -20.38 4.94 -7.43
CA LYS A 256 -21.57 5.61 -7.97
C LYS A 256 -21.97 6.84 -7.17
N GLU A 257 -22.01 6.73 -5.85
CA GLU A 257 -22.27 7.87 -4.96
C GLU A 257 -21.35 9.05 -5.30
N ARG A 258 -20.04 8.78 -5.38
CA ARG A 258 -19.04 9.79 -5.69
C ARG A 258 -19.25 10.36 -7.09
N CYS A 259 -19.38 9.50 -8.09
CA CYS A 259 -19.59 9.93 -9.48
C CYS A 259 -20.82 10.84 -9.62
N MET A 260 -21.95 10.46 -9.02
CA MET A 260 -23.18 11.24 -9.08
C MET A 260 -23.04 12.59 -8.37
N LYS A 261 -22.32 12.64 -7.24
CA LYS A 261 -22.01 13.91 -6.55
C LYS A 261 -21.10 14.81 -7.39
N ASP A 262 -20.03 14.25 -7.97
CA ASP A 262 -19.08 14.99 -8.80
C ASP A 262 -19.77 15.57 -10.05
N LEU A 263 -20.78 14.88 -10.58
CA LEU A 263 -21.60 15.33 -11.72
C LEU A 263 -22.83 16.16 -11.32
N GLY A 264 -22.99 16.50 -10.04
CA GLY A 264 -24.06 17.38 -9.58
C GLY A 264 -25.47 16.77 -9.66
N CYS A 265 -25.60 15.45 -9.58
CA CYS A 265 -26.91 14.80 -9.51
C CYS A 265 -27.61 15.17 -8.19
N GLY A 266 -28.89 15.55 -8.28
CA GLY A 266 -29.68 15.92 -7.09
C GLY A 266 -30.36 14.73 -6.41
N LYS A 267 -30.81 13.74 -7.20
CA LYS A 267 -31.56 12.57 -6.76
C LYS A 267 -31.06 11.30 -7.43
N TYR A 268 -31.39 10.15 -6.85
CA TYR A 268 -31.13 8.83 -7.42
C TYR A 268 -32.34 7.91 -7.23
N GLU A 269 -32.52 6.95 -8.13
CA GLU A 269 -33.50 5.87 -8.05
C GLU A 269 -32.80 4.56 -7.71
N VAL A 270 -33.44 3.74 -6.88
CA VAL A 270 -33.04 2.37 -6.59
C VAL A 270 -33.70 1.42 -7.59
N ILE A 271 -32.89 0.64 -8.31
CA ILE A 271 -33.32 -0.31 -9.33
C ILE A 271 -32.97 -1.71 -8.84
N ALA A 272 -33.96 -2.45 -8.37
CA ALA A 272 -33.75 -3.84 -7.98
C ALA A 272 -33.75 -4.74 -9.21
N THR A 273 -32.82 -5.69 -9.26
CA THR A 273 -33.00 -6.86 -10.13
C THR A 273 -34.25 -7.58 -9.65
N LEU A 274 -35.30 -7.70 -10.48
CA LEU A 274 -36.55 -8.41 -10.16
C LEU A 274 -36.54 -9.81 -10.81
N ASP A 275 -36.12 -10.82 -10.05
CA ASP A 275 -36.18 -12.24 -10.41
C ASP A 275 -36.62 -13.08 -9.20
N ASP A 276 -36.69 -14.41 -9.34
CA ASP A 276 -37.12 -15.32 -8.28
C ASP A 276 -36.22 -15.30 -7.04
N ARG A 277 -35.00 -14.74 -7.14
CA ARG A 277 -34.03 -14.65 -6.04
C ARG A 277 -34.03 -13.26 -5.39
N THR A 278 -34.86 -12.32 -5.85
CA THR A 278 -34.92 -10.97 -5.28
C THR A 278 -35.55 -10.99 -3.89
N SER A 279 -34.81 -10.46 -2.91
CA SER A 279 -35.27 -10.35 -1.53
C SER A 279 -36.47 -9.40 -1.38
N SER A 280 -37.27 -9.59 -0.34
CA SER A 280 -38.38 -8.68 0.01
C SER A 280 -37.89 -7.25 0.25
N ILE A 281 -36.70 -7.08 0.83
CA ILE A 281 -36.08 -5.78 1.06
C ILE A 281 -35.80 -5.09 -0.28
N CYS A 282 -35.14 -5.77 -1.22
CA CYS A 282 -34.86 -5.22 -2.54
C CYS A 282 -36.13 -4.90 -3.32
N ARG A 283 -37.15 -5.78 -3.30
CA ARG A 283 -38.46 -5.50 -3.91
C ARG A 283 -39.14 -4.27 -3.31
N SER A 284 -39.02 -4.08 -1.99
CA SER A 284 -39.59 -2.92 -1.31
C SER A 284 -38.83 -1.62 -1.58
N MET A 285 -37.59 -1.70 -2.03
CA MET A 285 -36.74 -0.54 -2.36
C MET A 285 -36.80 -0.18 -3.85
N ASP A 286 -37.27 -1.10 -4.70
CA ASP A 286 -37.36 -0.89 -6.14
C ASP A 286 -38.23 0.34 -6.48
N GLY A 287 -37.71 1.22 -7.32
CA GLY A 287 -38.37 2.46 -7.75
C GLY A 287 -38.41 3.58 -6.72
N LYS A 288 -37.82 3.40 -5.54
CA LYS A 288 -37.73 4.50 -4.58
C LYS A 288 -36.69 5.51 -5.04
N VAL A 289 -37.09 6.78 -4.98
CA VAL A 289 -36.25 7.94 -5.29
C VAL A 289 -35.82 8.61 -3.99
N PHE A 290 -34.54 8.94 -3.90
CA PHE A 290 -33.94 9.58 -2.73
C PHE A 290 -33.11 10.80 -3.15
N ASP A 291 -32.99 11.78 -2.26
CA ASP A 291 -32.03 12.88 -2.43
C ASP A 291 -30.60 12.36 -2.28
N MET A 292 -29.66 12.90 -3.06
CA MET A 292 -28.24 12.52 -2.99
C MET A 292 -27.59 12.83 -1.63
N LYS A 293 -28.14 13.77 -0.86
CA LYS A 293 -27.69 14.06 0.53
C LYS A 293 -27.96 12.88 1.47
N ASP A 294 -28.97 12.06 1.16
CA ASP A 294 -29.40 10.90 1.94
C ASP A 294 -28.76 9.61 1.41
N TYR A 295 -27.80 9.68 0.48
CA TYR A 295 -27.13 8.50 -0.09
C TYR A 295 -26.30 7.79 0.99
N GLN A 296 -26.76 6.62 1.40
CA GLN A 296 -26.11 5.81 2.41
C GLN A 296 -26.15 4.33 1.99
N VAL A 297 -24.98 3.84 1.59
CA VAL A 297 -24.73 2.43 1.28
C VAL A 297 -25.14 1.54 2.46
N GLY A 298 -25.97 0.54 2.19
CA GLY A 298 -26.52 -0.37 3.21
C GLY A 298 -27.80 0.10 3.89
N VAL A 299 -28.31 1.30 3.55
CA VAL A 299 -29.53 1.86 4.16
C VAL A 299 -30.49 2.37 3.08
N THR A 300 -30.08 3.37 2.33
CA THR A 300 -30.87 4.00 1.25
C THR A 300 -30.36 3.63 -0.14
N ALA A 301 -29.10 3.17 -0.22
CA ALA A 301 -28.50 2.61 -1.44
C ALA A 301 -28.00 1.17 -1.21
N SER A 302 -27.90 0.40 -2.30
CA SER A 302 -27.36 -0.96 -2.29
C SER A 302 -25.92 -1.02 -1.75
N PRO A 303 -25.46 -2.18 -1.24
CA PRO A 303 -26.18 -3.43 -1.05
C PRO A 303 -27.03 -3.45 0.23
N PHE A 304 -28.27 -3.94 0.16
CA PHE A 304 -29.15 -4.06 1.34
C PHE A 304 -28.97 -5.36 2.13
N HIS A 305 -28.33 -6.36 1.51
CA HIS A 305 -28.06 -7.67 2.09
C HIS A 305 -26.85 -8.29 1.40
N ALA A 306 -26.37 -9.43 1.94
CA ALA A 306 -25.31 -10.19 1.28
C ALA A 306 -25.75 -10.67 -0.11
N ASN A 307 -24.84 -10.66 -1.09
CA ASN A 307 -25.11 -11.00 -2.50
C ASN A 307 -26.21 -10.15 -3.17
N CYS A 308 -26.41 -8.91 -2.71
CA CYS A 308 -27.34 -7.98 -3.34
C CYS A 308 -26.93 -7.69 -4.78
N ARG A 309 -27.93 -7.64 -5.68
CA ARG A 309 -27.80 -7.30 -7.13
C ARG A 309 -28.66 -6.08 -7.50
N THR A 310 -28.95 -5.25 -6.50
CA THR A 310 -29.68 -4.00 -6.67
C THR A 310 -28.68 -2.90 -6.94
N VAL A 311 -29.07 -1.97 -7.80
CA VAL A 311 -28.22 -0.90 -8.28
C VAL A 311 -28.90 0.45 -8.10
N THR A 312 -28.13 1.53 -8.09
CA THR A 312 -28.63 2.91 -8.10
C THR A 312 -28.31 3.58 -9.42
N ALA A 313 -29.21 4.44 -9.90
CA ALA A 313 -29.04 5.27 -11.09
C ALA A 313 -29.45 6.73 -10.80
N PRO A 314 -28.95 7.73 -11.54
CA PRO A 314 -29.41 9.10 -11.34
C PRO A 314 -30.91 9.21 -11.68
N TYR A 315 -31.60 10.09 -10.95
CA TYR A 315 -33.01 10.37 -11.21
C TYR A 315 -33.20 11.85 -11.57
N TYR A 316 -33.95 12.10 -12.64
CA TYR A 316 -34.31 13.44 -13.10
C TYR A 316 -35.84 13.52 -13.15
N ASP A 317 -36.42 14.59 -12.59
CA ASP A 317 -37.88 14.78 -12.57
C ASP A 317 -38.41 14.83 -14.01
N LYS A 318 -39.48 14.07 -14.29
CA LYS A 318 -40.13 14.04 -15.61
C LYS A 318 -40.72 15.42 -15.92
N ILE A 319 -40.50 15.90 -17.13
CA ILE A 319 -41.23 17.05 -17.69
C ILE A 319 -42.63 16.55 -18.08
N ASP A 320 -43.69 17.31 -17.81
CA ASP A 320 -45.09 16.92 -18.10
C ASP A 320 -45.24 16.42 -19.56
N GLY A 321 -45.68 15.16 -19.70
CA GLY A 321 -45.90 14.49 -21.00
C GLY A 321 -45.26 13.10 -21.15
N ASP A 322 -44.41 12.66 -20.21
CA ASP A 322 -43.62 11.43 -20.35
C ASP A 322 -44.29 10.17 -19.76
N THR A 323 -45.11 9.51 -20.59
CA THR A 323 -45.71 8.21 -20.31
C THR A 323 -44.77 7.09 -20.74
N ASN A 324 -43.97 6.57 -19.81
CA ASN A 324 -43.28 5.29 -20.00
C ASN A 324 -43.44 4.42 -18.75
N LEU A 325 -44.36 3.46 -18.90
CA LEU A 325 -44.67 2.37 -18.00
C LEU A 325 -43.50 1.37 -18.01
N ARG A 326 -43.15 0.83 -16.84
CA ARG A 326 -42.19 -0.27 -16.71
C ARG A 326 -42.70 -1.50 -17.47
N ALA A 327 -41.92 -2.03 -18.42
CA ALA A 327 -42.25 -3.24 -19.15
C ALA A 327 -41.31 -4.40 -18.78
N SER A 328 -41.92 -5.55 -18.53
CA SER A 328 -41.33 -6.89 -18.38
C SER A 328 -40.78 -7.41 -19.72
N ARG A 329 -39.74 -8.26 -19.69
CA ARG A 329 -39.09 -8.86 -20.87
C ARG A 329 -40.04 -9.71 -21.72
N THR A 330 -39.82 -9.73 -23.04
CA THR A 330 -40.27 -10.76 -24.00
C THR A 330 -39.07 -11.32 -24.79
N GLU A 331 -39.24 -12.49 -25.41
CA GLU A 331 -38.20 -13.45 -25.83
C GLU A 331 -37.35 -13.14 -27.08
N ASP A 332 -37.49 -11.99 -27.74
CA ASP A 332 -36.67 -11.70 -28.93
C ASP A 332 -35.74 -10.49 -28.70
N ASP A 333 -34.47 -10.80 -28.43
CA ASP A 333 -33.35 -9.85 -28.38
C ASP A 333 -33.04 -9.34 -29.80
N ASP A 334 -33.38 -8.09 -30.10
CA ASP A 334 -32.61 -7.33 -31.07
C ASP A 334 -32.77 -5.80 -30.89
N TYR A 335 -31.64 -5.11 -30.68
CA TYR A 335 -31.53 -3.67 -30.85
C TYR A 335 -30.12 -3.31 -31.32
N ASP A 336 -29.98 -2.99 -32.61
CA ASP A 336 -28.87 -2.21 -33.14
C ASP A 336 -29.18 -0.71 -32.99
N LEU A 337 -28.31 0.04 -32.32
CA LEU A 337 -28.27 1.50 -32.41
C LEU A 337 -26.82 2.01 -32.48
N VAL A 338 -26.55 2.68 -33.60
CA VAL A 338 -25.25 3.15 -34.09
C VAL A 338 -24.98 4.60 -33.67
N ASP A 339 -23.68 4.88 -33.59
CA ASP A 339 -22.93 6.14 -33.48
C ASP A 339 -22.85 6.82 -32.12
N VAL A 340 -21.98 6.27 -31.26
CA VAL A 340 -21.40 6.98 -30.14
C VAL A 340 -19.94 6.58 -30.04
N LYS A 341 -19.05 7.59 -29.99
CA LYS A 341 -17.67 7.46 -29.51
C LYS A 341 -17.60 6.42 -28.39
N ASP A 342 -16.83 5.36 -28.61
CA ASP A 342 -16.75 4.24 -27.68
C ASP A 342 -16.24 4.71 -26.29
N TYR A 343 -16.43 3.88 -25.26
CA TYR A 343 -15.98 4.21 -23.89
C TYR A 343 -14.48 4.56 -23.84
N GLN A 344 -13.68 3.96 -24.72
CA GLN A 344 -12.24 4.17 -24.76
C GLN A 344 -11.90 5.56 -25.31
N ASP A 345 -12.52 5.99 -26.40
CA ASP A 345 -12.40 7.33 -26.97
C ASP A 345 -12.89 8.40 -25.99
N TRP A 346 -13.96 8.12 -25.23
CA TRP A 346 -14.39 9.01 -24.15
C TRP A 346 -13.34 9.11 -23.03
N TYR A 347 -12.83 7.98 -22.55
CA TYR A 347 -11.84 7.94 -21.49
C TYR A 347 -10.58 8.70 -21.92
N ASP A 348 -10.12 8.48 -23.14
CA ASP A 348 -8.91 9.11 -23.66
C ASP A 348 -9.07 10.64 -23.83
N ASN A 349 -10.22 11.11 -24.30
CA ASN A 349 -10.46 12.54 -24.54
C ASN A 349 -10.89 13.34 -23.32
N TYR A 350 -11.63 12.73 -22.38
CA TYR A 350 -12.24 13.44 -21.25
C TYR A 350 -11.61 13.10 -19.90
N VAL A 351 -10.82 12.02 -19.82
CA VAL A 351 -10.03 11.64 -18.64
C VAL A 351 -8.53 11.82 -18.91
N GLU A 352 -7.95 11.16 -19.92
CA GLU A 352 -6.49 11.21 -20.15
C GLU A 352 -5.99 12.53 -20.77
N LYS A 353 -6.69 13.09 -21.76
CA LYS A 353 -6.27 14.34 -22.45
C LYS A 353 -6.34 15.57 -21.56
N ASN A 354 -7.28 15.61 -20.61
CA ASN A 354 -7.33 16.67 -19.60
C ASN A 354 -6.20 16.54 -18.59
N ASN A 355 -5.78 15.32 -18.26
CA ASN A 355 -4.56 15.09 -17.50
C ASN A 355 -3.31 15.48 -18.27
N LYS A 356 -3.32 15.49 -19.61
CA LYS A 356 -2.26 16.04 -20.46
C LYS A 356 -2.24 17.58 -20.51
N SER A 357 -3.40 18.25 -20.46
CA SER A 357 -3.46 19.73 -20.39
C SER A 357 -3.22 20.30 -18.99
N SER A 358 -3.40 19.49 -17.94
CA SER A 358 -3.00 19.84 -16.57
C SER A 358 -1.55 19.46 -16.22
N ILE A 359 -0.74 19.00 -17.19
CA ILE A 359 0.72 18.75 -17.03
C ILE A 359 1.55 20.05 -16.97
N ILE A 360 0.91 21.23 -16.91
CA ILE A 360 1.59 22.48 -16.55
C ILE A 360 1.10 23.00 -15.18
N LYS A 361 0.91 22.07 -14.24
CA LYS A 361 1.32 22.29 -12.86
C LYS A 361 2.29 21.15 -12.53
N GLU A 362 3.50 21.50 -12.11
CA GLU A 362 4.48 20.54 -11.59
C GLU A 362 3.77 19.56 -10.64
N ASN A 363 3.91 18.25 -10.85
CA ASN A 363 3.37 17.23 -9.95
C ASN A 363 4.22 17.23 -8.66
N ILE A 364 4.03 18.26 -7.83
CA ILE A 364 4.79 18.46 -6.59
C ILE A 364 4.36 17.34 -5.62
N PRO A 365 5.30 16.52 -5.10
CA PRO A 365 4.96 15.48 -4.14
C PRO A 365 4.22 16.03 -2.91
N LEU A 366 3.22 15.31 -2.39
CA LEU A 366 2.37 15.76 -1.27
C LEU A 366 3.17 16.24 -0.04
N THR A 367 4.21 15.51 0.36
CA THR A 367 5.06 15.91 1.49
C THR A 367 5.83 17.20 1.22
N LEU A 368 6.22 17.45 -0.04
CA LEU A 368 6.89 18.68 -0.46
C LEU A 368 5.92 19.86 -0.60
N GLU A 369 4.72 19.61 -1.14
CA GLU A 369 3.65 20.61 -1.24
C GLU A 369 3.29 21.17 0.15
N LYS A 370 3.04 20.27 1.10
CA LYS A 370 2.70 20.64 2.47
C LYS A 370 3.86 21.27 3.22
N PHE A 371 5.07 20.77 2.97
CA PHE A 371 6.29 21.35 3.50
C PHE A 371 6.38 22.85 3.17
N ASN A 372 6.03 23.27 1.96
CA ASN A 372 6.11 24.68 1.57
C ASN A 372 5.22 25.61 2.40
N GLU A 373 4.01 25.18 2.74
CA GLU A 373 3.14 25.94 3.65
C GLU A 373 3.66 25.86 5.10
N HIS A 374 4.12 24.68 5.50
CA HIS A 374 4.62 24.42 6.86
C HIS A 374 5.89 25.21 7.18
N SER A 375 6.81 25.30 6.24
CA SER A 375 8.10 25.98 6.36
C SER A 375 7.94 27.49 6.45
N LYS A 376 7.01 28.09 5.70
CA LYS A 376 6.65 29.52 5.82
C LYS A 376 6.19 29.87 7.23
N LYS A 377 5.33 29.03 7.81
CA LYS A 377 4.86 29.20 9.19
C LYS A 377 6.00 29.05 10.19
N TRP A 378 6.86 28.05 10.01
CA TRP A 378 8.02 27.85 10.88
C TRP A 378 9.01 29.02 10.84
N LYS A 379 9.26 29.58 9.65
CA LYS A 379 10.12 30.75 9.47
C LYS A 379 9.63 31.91 10.34
N SER A 380 8.36 32.30 10.21
CA SER A 380 7.80 33.44 10.93
C SER A 380 7.66 33.20 12.44
N GLU A 381 7.33 31.97 12.85
CA GLU A 381 7.10 31.66 14.26
C GLU A 381 8.38 31.44 15.06
N VAL A 382 9.47 31.00 14.42
CA VAL A 382 10.71 30.55 15.07
C VAL A 382 11.95 31.27 14.52
N ILE A 383 12.23 31.15 13.22
CA ILE A 383 13.52 31.58 12.64
C ILE A 383 13.66 33.11 12.73
N ASP A 384 12.64 33.86 12.29
CA ASP A 384 12.68 35.33 12.26
C ASP A 384 12.76 35.97 13.65
N LYS A 385 12.42 35.21 14.71
CA LYS A 385 12.54 35.65 16.10
C LYS A 385 13.91 35.36 16.71
N MET A 386 14.70 34.49 16.09
CA MET A 386 15.99 34.03 16.62
C MET A 386 17.18 34.51 15.79
N LEU A 387 17.00 34.74 14.50
CA LEU A 387 18.06 35.14 13.57
C LEU A 387 17.66 36.37 12.75
N THR A 388 18.61 37.27 12.51
CA THR A 388 18.42 38.36 11.55
C THR A 388 18.44 37.83 10.11
N GLU A 389 17.86 38.58 9.16
CA GLU A 389 17.83 38.14 7.75
C GLU A 389 19.25 37.94 7.18
N ASP A 390 20.24 38.75 7.60
CA ASP A 390 21.65 38.59 7.19
C ASP A 390 22.24 37.26 7.70
N GLU A 391 21.93 36.89 8.94
CA GLU A 391 22.36 35.61 9.51
C GLU A 391 21.72 34.44 8.76
N GLN A 392 20.41 34.53 8.47
CA GLN A 392 19.70 33.52 7.68
C GLN A 392 20.32 33.38 6.28
N ASN A 393 20.63 34.49 5.62
CA ASN A 393 21.22 34.50 4.28
C ASN A 393 22.63 33.91 4.27
N LEU A 394 23.44 34.17 5.30
CA LEU A 394 24.76 33.55 5.43
C LEU A 394 24.64 32.03 5.58
N ILE A 395 23.73 31.55 6.44
CA ILE A 395 23.49 30.12 6.62
C ILE A 395 23.08 29.46 5.30
N ARG A 396 22.09 30.04 4.61
CA ARG A 396 21.63 29.56 3.29
C ARG A 396 22.80 29.47 2.30
N LYS A 397 23.62 30.53 2.19
CA LYS A 397 24.80 30.56 1.31
C LYS A 397 25.78 29.44 1.66
N LYS A 398 26.14 29.28 2.94
CA LYS A 398 27.12 28.27 3.37
C LYS A 398 26.61 26.85 3.16
N ILE A 399 25.33 26.58 3.44
CA ILE A 399 24.72 25.27 3.19
C ILE A 399 24.64 24.97 1.70
N LYS A 400 24.33 25.97 0.85
CA LYS A 400 24.34 25.81 -0.60
C LYS A 400 25.73 25.46 -1.13
N ASN A 401 26.78 26.13 -0.65
CA ASN A 401 28.16 25.77 -1.03
C ASN A 401 28.51 24.33 -0.61
N VAL A 402 28.12 23.93 0.60
CA VAL A 402 28.30 22.54 1.07
C VAL A 402 27.55 21.56 0.19
N GLU A 403 26.32 21.88 -0.20
CA GLU A 403 25.54 21.08 -1.14
C GLU A 403 26.29 20.91 -2.46
N GLU A 404 26.70 22.00 -3.11
CA GLU A 404 27.40 22.00 -4.41
C GLU A 404 28.68 21.14 -4.39
N ASN A 405 29.41 21.16 -3.27
CA ASN A 405 30.63 20.37 -3.06
C ASN A 405 30.39 18.91 -2.66
N SER A 406 29.15 18.52 -2.39
CA SER A 406 28.78 17.19 -1.90
C SER A 406 28.01 16.36 -2.95
N ALA A 407 27.66 15.13 -2.61
CA ALA A 407 26.80 14.22 -3.37
C ALA A 407 25.54 13.85 -2.57
N PHE A 408 24.43 13.62 -3.29
CA PHE A 408 23.18 13.13 -2.71
C PHE A 408 23.24 11.62 -2.64
N LEU A 409 23.44 11.10 -1.43
CA LEU A 409 23.66 9.68 -1.20
C LEU A 409 22.49 9.04 -0.45
N MET A 410 22.33 7.73 -0.62
CA MET A 410 21.49 6.88 0.21
C MET A 410 22.20 5.56 0.46
N ARG A 411 22.15 5.09 1.71
CA ARG A 411 22.59 3.73 2.04
C ARG A 411 21.46 2.77 1.74
N TYR A 412 21.80 1.67 1.08
CA TYR A 412 20.85 0.65 0.67
C TYR A 412 21.38 -0.73 0.99
N LYS A 413 20.50 -1.67 1.30
CA LYS A 413 20.89 -3.04 1.59
C LYS A 413 20.96 -3.85 0.31
N ARG A 414 22.02 -4.64 0.15
CA ARG A 414 22.17 -5.53 -0.99
C ARG A 414 21.03 -6.54 -1.16
N GLU A 415 20.46 -7.02 -0.06
CA GLU A 415 19.33 -7.95 -0.09
C GLU A 415 18.05 -7.36 -0.71
N ASP A 416 17.88 -6.03 -0.67
CA ASP A 416 16.71 -5.34 -1.20
C ASP A 416 16.87 -4.93 -2.68
N LEU A 417 18.08 -5.07 -3.24
CA LEU A 417 18.40 -4.63 -4.60
C LEU A 417 17.61 -5.40 -5.67
N GLU A 418 17.31 -6.68 -5.42
CA GLU A 418 16.47 -7.49 -6.33
C GLU A 418 15.04 -6.96 -6.40
N ASN A 419 14.51 -6.42 -5.30
CA ASN A 419 13.18 -5.79 -5.30
C ASN A 419 13.24 -4.44 -6.00
N LEU A 420 14.28 -3.63 -5.74
CA LEU A 420 14.46 -2.34 -6.41
C LEU A 420 14.54 -2.46 -7.94
N THR A 421 15.25 -3.46 -8.46
CA THR A 421 15.32 -3.67 -9.92
C THR A 421 14.00 -4.17 -10.52
N LYS A 422 13.16 -4.88 -9.75
CA LYS A 422 11.83 -5.33 -10.20
C LYS A 422 10.80 -4.21 -10.16
N THR A 423 10.80 -3.38 -9.13
CA THR A 423 9.79 -2.33 -8.94
C THR A 423 10.19 -1.00 -9.56
N ASN A 424 11.48 -0.81 -9.86
CA ASN A 424 12.08 0.46 -10.24
C ASN A 424 11.79 1.60 -9.24
N LYS A 425 11.53 1.28 -7.96
CA LYS A 425 11.06 2.26 -6.96
C LYS A 425 11.79 2.07 -5.62
N PHE A 426 12.33 3.16 -5.10
CA PHE A 426 12.79 3.23 -3.72
C PHE A 426 11.59 3.41 -2.78
N MET A 427 11.32 2.39 -1.97
CA MET A 427 10.22 2.39 -1.02
C MET A 427 10.58 3.11 0.29
N ASN A 428 9.61 3.79 0.89
CA ASN A 428 9.77 4.39 2.23
C ASN A 428 9.57 3.35 3.34
N LEU A 429 9.82 3.73 4.60
CA LEU A 429 9.79 2.77 5.71
C LEU A 429 8.41 2.12 5.93
N PHE A 430 7.33 2.83 5.59
CA PHE A 430 5.97 2.37 5.82
C PHE A 430 5.58 1.36 4.75
N GLU A 431 6.13 1.50 3.54
CA GLU A 431 6.05 0.52 2.45
C GLU A 431 6.89 -0.74 2.76
N THR A 432 8.10 -0.60 3.30
CA THR A 432 9.00 -1.74 3.58
C THR A 432 8.77 -2.40 4.94
N GLY A 433 8.12 -1.71 5.87
CA GLY A 433 7.97 -2.11 7.27
C GLY A 433 9.24 -2.05 8.10
N THR A 434 10.35 -1.51 7.56
CA THR A 434 11.65 -1.43 8.23
C THR A 434 12.39 -0.16 7.85
N SER A 435 13.13 0.43 8.79
CA SER A 435 13.94 1.62 8.55
C SER A 435 15.44 1.32 8.50
N SER A 436 15.83 0.05 8.56
CA SER A 436 17.23 -0.39 8.77
C SER A 436 17.92 0.25 10.00
N GLY A 437 17.12 0.80 10.92
CA GLY A 437 17.54 1.54 12.11
C GLY A 437 16.51 1.33 13.23
N VAL A 438 16.28 2.33 14.10
CA VAL A 438 15.28 2.20 15.19
C VAL A 438 13.85 2.10 14.62
N PRO A 439 13.14 0.97 14.79
CA PRO A 439 11.81 0.77 14.24
C PRO A 439 10.75 1.32 15.21
N ASN A 440 10.63 2.65 15.27
CA ASN A 440 9.57 3.32 16.05
C ASN A 440 8.57 4.03 15.11
N THR A 441 7.57 3.28 14.66
CA THR A 441 6.55 3.76 13.71
C THR A 441 5.80 4.98 14.24
N ASN A 442 5.42 5.00 15.52
CA ASN A 442 4.70 6.12 16.12
C ASN A 442 5.54 7.41 16.11
N ALA A 443 6.81 7.33 16.51
CA ALA A 443 7.70 8.48 16.48
C ALA A 443 7.91 9.00 15.05
N ARG A 444 7.97 8.10 14.05
CA ARG A 444 8.12 8.47 12.64
C ARG A 444 6.85 9.10 12.05
N MET A 445 5.66 8.64 12.46
CA MET A 445 4.41 9.29 12.08
C MET A 445 4.33 10.71 12.63
N ILE A 446 4.69 10.89 13.92
CA ILE A 446 4.74 12.21 14.55
C ILE A 446 5.79 13.09 13.86
N ALA A 447 6.97 12.54 13.56
CA ALA A 447 8.03 13.27 12.86
C ALA A 447 7.60 13.72 11.47
N SER A 448 7.04 12.84 10.63
CA SER A 448 6.56 13.20 9.28
C SER A 448 5.52 14.33 9.32
N LYS A 449 4.61 14.28 10.31
CA LYS A 449 3.63 15.35 10.56
C LYS A 449 4.27 16.67 10.96
N ASN A 450 5.27 16.65 11.82
CA ASN A 450 5.91 17.86 12.34
C ASN A 450 6.96 18.44 11.37
N LEU A 451 7.59 17.62 10.54
CA LEU A 451 8.58 18.04 9.55
C LEU A 451 7.89 18.59 8.30
N PHE A 452 6.84 17.91 7.83
CA PHE A 452 6.24 18.15 6.51
C PHE A 452 4.76 18.53 6.54
N GLY A 453 4.09 18.52 7.70
CA GLY A 453 2.64 18.65 7.77
C GLY A 453 1.87 17.42 7.26
N HIS A 454 2.56 16.30 7.02
CA HIS A 454 2.01 15.06 6.49
C HIS A 454 1.40 14.21 7.61
N ASN A 455 0.07 14.16 7.66
CA ASN A 455 -0.67 13.53 8.75
C ASN A 455 -1.11 12.12 8.37
N LEU A 456 -0.27 11.14 8.70
CA LEU A 456 -0.47 9.72 8.37
C LEU A 456 -1.71 9.07 9.04
N ASP A 457 -2.39 9.75 9.97
CA ASP A 457 -3.70 9.31 10.45
C ASP A 457 -4.82 9.51 9.41
N LYS A 458 -4.57 10.35 8.39
CA LYS A 458 -5.55 10.78 7.37
C LYS A 458 -5.03 10.65 5.94
N GLU A 459 -3.72 10.53 5.77
CA GLU A 459 -3.03 10.64 4.48
C GLU A 459 -2.18 9.39 4.21
N SER A 460 -1.93 9.12 2.93
CA SER A 460 -1.25 7.90 2.50
C SER A 460 0.22 7.89 2.91
N PHE A 461 0.67 6.77 3.48
CA PHE A 461 2.08 6.57 3.79
C PHE A 461 2.96 6.43 2.55
N VAL A 462 2.42 6.15 1.36
CA VAL A 462 3.22 6.03 0.12
C VAL A 462 3.88 7.36 -0.24
N SER A 463 3.19 8.47 0.05
CA SER A 463 3.68 9.84 -0.14
C SER A 463 4.77 10.25 0.85
N SER A 464 5.05 9.41 1.85
CA SER A 464 6.12 9.65 2.81
C SER A 464 7.49 9.67 2.14
N GLU A 465 8.30 10.51 2.74
CA GLU A 465 9.70 10.75 2.46
C GLU A 465 10.55 9.48 2.56
N LYS A 466 11.60 9.42 1.73
CA LYS A 466 12.71 8.48 1.86
C LYS A 466 13.90 9.21 2.43
N TYR A 467 14.79 8.51 3.14
CA TYR A 467 15.90 9.14 3.84
C TYR A 467 17.24 8.74 3.23
N GLY A 468 18.09 9.74 3.03
CA GLY A 468 19.50 9.57 2.72
C GLY A 468 20.30 10.68 3.37
N TYR A 469 21.41 11.06 2.76
CA TYR A 469 22.36 11.97 3.40
C TYR A 469 23.26 12.65 2.39
N LEU A 470 23.76 13.82 2.77
CA LEU A 470 24.73 14.58 2.01
C LEU A 470 26.14 14.15 2.43
N SER A 471 27.02 13.87 1.47
CA SER A 471 28.40 13.44 1.77
C SER A 471 29.40 13.82 0.68
N SER A 472 30.66 13.44 0.84
CA SER A 472 31.70 13.66 -0.16
C SER A 472 31.37 12.96 -1.48
N LYS A 473 31.77 13.55 -2.61
CA LYS A 473 31.68 12.93 -3.94
C LYS A 473 32.60 11.71 -4.09
N ASN A 474 33.53 11.51 -3.15
CA ASN A 474 34.44 10.38 -3.13
C ASN A 474 33.92 9.28 -2.21
N PHE A 475 33.56 8.12 -2.77
CA PHE A 475 33.03 6.98 -2.01
C PHE A 475 33.98 6.45 -0.94
N LEU A 476 35.31 6.48 -1.15
CA LEU A 476 36.27 6.03 -0.14
C LEU A 476 36.20 6.93 1.10
N LYS A 477 36.20 8.26 0.90
CA LYS A 477 36.05 9.23 1.99
C LYS A 477 34.73 9.03 2.75
N ASP A 478 33.64 8.74 2.02
CA ASP A 478 32.34 8.43 2.62
C ASP A 478 32.40 7.18 3.51
N ILE A 479 32.94 6.08 2.99
CA ILE A 479 33.07 4.81 3.68
C ILE A 479 33.92 4.97 4.94
N GLU A 480 35.10 5.56 4.83
CA GLU A 480 36.00 5.79 5.96
C GLU A 480 35.33 6.62 7.06
N PHE A 481 34.64 7.69 6.68
CA PHE A 481 34.01 8.59 7.64
C PHE A 481 32.82 7.97 8.37
N PHE A 482 31.97 7.22 7.65
CA PHE A 482 30.75 6.63 8.20
C PHE A 482 30.87 5.17 8.64
N SER A 483 32.07 4.58 8.59
CA SER A 483 32.38 3.25 9.12
C SER A 483 32.28 3.15 10.66
N LYS A 484 32.32 4.28 11.37
CA LYS A 484 32.31 4.36 12.84
C LYS A 484 30.89 4.32 13.42
N ARG A 485 30.79 4.03 14.74
CA ARG A 485 29.52 3.95 15.49
C ARG A 485 28.66 5.21 15.28
N HIS A 486 27.37 5.03 15.03
CA HIS A 486 26.38 6.09 14.72
C HIS A 486 26.51 6.77 13.34
N GLY A 487 27.30 6.20 12.42
CA GLY A 487 27.35 6.62 11.01
C GLY A 487 26.22 6.05 10.14
N THR A 488 26.23 6.38 8.86
CA THR A 488 25.20 5.93 7.89
C THR A 488 25.36 4.46 7.50
N SER A 489 26.54 3.85 7.69
CA SER A 489 26.83 2.44 7.33
C SER A 489 25.89 1.41 7.95
N GLN A 490 25.23 1.74 9.07
CA GLN A 490 24.21 0.89 9.69
C GLN A 490 22.99 0.65 8.79
N TYR A 491 22.71 1.57 7.85
CA TYR A 491 21.50 1.53 7.01
C TYR A 491 21.67 0.70 5.72
N GLY A 492 22.91 0.28 5.39
CA GLY A 492 23.16 -0.51 4.18
C GLY A 492 24.63 -0.62 3.78
N ASP A 493 24.94 -1.67 3.03
CA ASP A 493 26.27 -1.99 2.47
C ASP A 493 26.46 -1.52 1.02
N ILE A 494 25.46 -0.85 0.46
CA ILE A 494 25.50 -0.20 -0.85
C ILE A 494 25.34 1.30 -0.66
N ILE A 495 26.08 2.08 -1.45
CA ILE A 495 25.93 3.53 -1.55
C ILE A 495 25.31 3.84 -2.92
N ILE A 496 24.14 4.45 -2.91
CA ILE A 496 23.45 4.96 -4.09
C ILE A 496 23.75 6.46 -4.19
N SER A 497 24.23 6.92 -5.34
CA SER A 497 24.48 8.32 -5.65
C SER A 497 23.46 8.80 -6.69
N PHE A 498 22.65 9.80 -6.33
CA PHE A 498 21.60 10.32 -7.20
C PHE A 498 22.10 11.43 -8.12
N ASN A 499 21.49 11.51 -9.30
CA ASN A 499 21.68 12.62 -10.22
C ASN A 499 21.02 13.88 -9.65
N LYS A 500 21.82 14.81 -9.15
CA LYS A 500 21.33 16.07 -8.55
C LYS A 500 20.34 16.82 -9.42
N GLY A 501 20.60 16.91 -10.73
CA GLY A 501 19.72 17.64 -11.67
C GLY A 501 18.32 17.04 -11.77
N LYS A 502 18.15 15.76 -11.44
CA LYS A 502 16.84 15.06 -11.48
C LYS A 502 16.08 15.11 -10.15
N VAL A 503 16.79 15.23 -9.03
CA VAL A 503 16.17 15.08 -7.70
C VAL A 503 16.23 16.33 -6.82
N LYS A 504 17.03 17.35 -7.14
CA LYS A 504 17.26 18.51 -6.26
C LYS A 504 15.98 19.28 -5.91
N ASP A 505 15.04 19.38 -6.84
CA ASP A 505 13.74 20.05 -6.60
C ASP A 505 12.76 19.21 -5.76
N ARG A 506 13.17 18.00 -5.37
CA ARG A 506 12.35 17.01 -4.67
C ARG A 506 12.96 16.60 -3.32
N ILE A 507 13.87 17.42 -2.79
CA ILE A 507 14.66 17.11 -1.59
C ILE A 507 14.58 18.25 -0.59
N THR A 508 14.37 17.89 0.67
CA THR A 508 14.66 18.75 1.82
C THR A 508 15.83 18.20 2.63
N TYR A 509 16.33 18.96 3.59
CA TYR A 509 17.44 18.55 4.43
C TYR A 509 17.27 18.96 5.90
N THR A 510 17.94 18.22 6.78
CA THR A 510 18.20 18.65 8.17
C THR A 510 19.67 18.52 8.51
N LEU A 511 20.19 19.47 9.29
CA LEU A 511 21.49 19.36 9.93
C LEU A 511 21.32 18.47 11.15
N ASP A 512 21.87 17.25 11.09
CA ASP A 512 21.61 16.10 11.98
C ASP A 512 20.36 15.29 11.56
N ASP A 513 20.24 14.06 12.10
CA ASP A 513 19.10 13.19 11.83
C ASP A 513 17.81 13.74 12.45
N SER A 514 16.75 13.65 11.66
CA SER A 514 15.51 14.39 11.90
C SER A 514 14.54 13.71 12.86
N LEU A 515 14.78 12.45 13.26
CA LEU A 515 13.75 11.66 13.94
C LEU A 515 13.36 12.26 15.30
N LEU A 516 14.33 12.50 16.18
CA LEU A 516 14.04 13.01 17.52
C LEU A 516 13.57 14.46 17.47
N ALA A 517 14.29 15.32 16.75
CA ALA A 517 13.96 16.74 16.62
C ALA A 517 12.62 16.96 15.90
N GLY A 518 12.30 16.15 14.89
CA GLY A 518 11.01 16.14 14.23
C GLY A 518 9.91 15.68 15.18
N ALA A 519 10.10 14.58 15.90
CA ALA A 519 9.11 14.08 16.85
C ALA A 519 8.77 15.08 17.97
N THR A 520 9.74 15.88 18.42
CA THR A 520 9.56 16.90 19.47
C THR A 520 9.23 18.30 18.93
N LYS A 521 9.04 18.46 17.61
CA LYS A 521 8.75 19.75 16.97
C LYS A 521 9.83 20.81 17.26
N ALA A 522 11.08 20.39 17.20
CA ALA A 522 12.26 21.23 17.37
C ALA A 522 12.86 21.72 16.04
N VAL A 523 12.51 21.08 14.91
CA VAL A 523 13.00 21.42 13.57
C VAL A 523 11.90 21.28 12.52
N VAL A 524 11.97 22.12 11.48
CA VAL A 524 11.35 21.90 10.17
C VAL A 524 12.49 21.90 9.15
N PRO A 525 12.51 20.97 8.17
CA PRO A 525 13.60 20.85 7.20
C PRO A 525 13.87 22.14 6.43
N GLY A 526 15.07 22.28 5.89
CA GLY A 526 15.40 23.30 4.92
C GLY A 526 15.25 22.77 3.50
N ASP A 527 15.22 23.68 2.53
CA ASP A 527 15.12 23.34 1.11
C ASP A 527 16.13 24.18 0.30
N PHE A 528 16.54 23.66 -0.85
CA PHE A 528 17.55 24.33 -1.71
C PHE A 528 16.93 25.27 -2.75
N LYS A 529 15.59 25.31 -2.88
CA LYS A 529 14.86 25.97 -3.98
C LYS A 529 14.28 27.31 -3.52
N ASP A 530 13.32 27.25 -2.60
CA ASP A 530 12.57 28.36 -2.05
C ASP A 530 13.26 29.00 -0.83
N ASN A 531 14.23 28.30 -0.22
CA ASN A 531 15.06 28.75 0.89
C ASN A 531 14.25 29.21 2.13
N LEU A 532 13.13 28.54 2.41
CA LEU A 532 12.13 29.01 3.37
C LEU A 532 12.56 28.74 4.82
N SER A 533 13.06 27.53 5.09
CA SER A 533 13.57 27.12 6.40
C SER A 533 15.04 26.73 6.32
N LEU A 534 15.70 26.60 7.48
CA LEU A 534 17.15 26.36 7.57
C LEU A 534 17.51 24.91 7.86
N GLY A 535 16.55 24.06 8.24
CA GLY A 535 16.79 22.65 8.58
C GLY A 535 17.63 22.45 9.84
N ILE A 536 17.67 23.44 10.73
CA ILE A 536 18.47 23.41 11.97
C ILE A 536 17.51 23.36 13.16
N ASP A 537 17.82 22.51 14.14
CA ASP A 537 17.12 22.48 15.42
C ASP A 537 17.13 23.88 16.04
N LYS A 538 15.94 24.38 16.46
CA LYS A 538 15.77 25.72 17.03
C LYS A 538 16.71 26.01 18.20
N TYR A 539 17.11 24.99 18.96
CA TYR A 539 18.03 25.13 20.09
C TYR A 539 19.50 25.31 19.65
N ASN A 540 19.82 25.01 18.39
CA ASN A 540 21.16 25.08 17.82
C ASN A 540 21.35 26.19 16.78
N LEU A 541 20.33 26.97 16.44
CA LEU A 541 20.39 27.99 15.37
C LEU A 541 21.59 28.93 15.49
N LYS A 542 21.72 29.65 16.61
CA LYS A 542 22.86 30.56 16.85
C LYS A 542 24.19 29.83 16.91
N LYS A 543 24.20 28.64 17.51
CA LYS A 543 25.40 27.83 17.65
C LYS A 543 25.96 27.40 16.29
N TYR A 544 25.09 26.94 15.40
CA TYR A 544 25.49 26.52 14.05
C TYR A 544 25.79 27.72 13.17
N TYR A 545 25.12 28.86 13.37
CA TYR A 545 25.48 30.11 12.72
C TYR A 545 26.95 30.49 12.98
N GLU A 546 27.42 30.45 14.24
CA GLU A 546 28.81 30.75 14.57
C GLU A 546 29.80 29.83 13.85
N VAL A 547 29.53 28.51 13.82
CA VAL A 547 30.37 27.54 13.09
C VAL A 547 30.37 27.82 11.57
N LEU A 548 29.21 28.19 11.01
CA LEU A 548 29.05 28.39 9.57
C LEU A 548 29.73 29.67 9.05
N LYS A 549 29.92 30.70 9.90
CA LYS A 549 30.62 31.93 9.51
C LYS A 549 32.00 31.63 8.93
N ASP A 550 32.75 30.80 9.65
CA ASP A 550 34.15 30.50 9.36
C ASP A 550 34.32 29.29 8.43
N LEU A 551 33.22 28.63 8.04
CA LEU A 551 33.28 27.51 7.12
C LEU A 551 33.75 27.95 5.73
N SER A 552 34.82 27.35 5.22
CA SER A 552 35.33 27.63 3.87
C SER A 552 34.32 27.25 2.78
N GLU A 553 34.31 28.01 1.68
CA GLU A 553 33.37 27.81 0.57
C GLU A 553 33.58 26.49 -0.19
N ASN A 554 34.75 25.85 -0.04
CA ASN A 554 35.08 24.56 -0.67
C ASN A 554 34.77 23.35 0.23
N ASN A 555 34.19 23.56 1.42
CA ASN A 555 33.91 22.48 2.35
C ASN A 555 32.75 21.63 1.85
N ASP A 556 32.90 20.31 1.94
CA ASP A 556 31.82 19.33 1.72
C ASP A 556 31.08 19.01 3.03
N ALA A 557 30.06 18.16 2.94
CA ALA A 557 29.23 17.77 4.08
C ALA A 557 30.02 17.07 5.20
N ILE A 558 31.06 16.30 4.85
CA ILE A 558 31.95 15.67 5.84
C ILE A 558 32.73 16.75 6.59
N SER A 559 33.23 17.76 5.88
CA SER A 559 33.98 18.86 6.47
C SER A 559 33.11 19.68 7.41
N LEU A 560 31.88 20.03 7.00
CA LEU A 560 30.90 20.68 7.88
C LEU A 560 30.60 19.83 9.13
N THR A 561 30.41 18.53 8.94
CA THR A 561 30.16 17.60 10.05
C THR A 561 31.30 17.62 11.07
N LYS A 562 32.56 17.69 10.62
CA LYS A 562 33.73 17.80 11.49
C LYS A 562 33.77 19.12 12.26
N GLU A 563 33.51 20.25 11.60
CA GLU A 563 33.53 21.56 12.26
C GLU A 563 32.42 21.68 13.32
N ILE A 564 31.19 21.26 13.00
CA ILE A 564 30.09 21.26 13.98
C ILE A 564 30.42 20.35 15.17
N LYS A 565 31.03 19.17 14.94
CA LYS A 565 31.41 18.26 16.04
C LYS A 565 32.42 18.86 17.01
N LYS A 566 33.40 19.64 16.52
CA LYS A 566 34.42 20.27 17.37
C LYS A 566 33.79 21.20 18.41
N GLU A 567 32.86 22.04 17.97
CA GLU A 567 32.20 23.03 18.81
C GLU A 567 31.03 22.47 19.63
N ASN A 568 30.36 21.42 19.12
CA ASN A 568 29.06 20.99 19.65
C ASN A 568 29.02 19.62 20.32
N GLY A 569 30.11 18.86 20.28
CA GLY A 569 30.24 17.54 20.92
C GLY A 569 29.50 16.41 20.22
N PHE A 570 28.31 16.67 19.66
CA PHE A 570 27.50 15.67 18.96
C PHE A 570 26.82 16.26 17.72
N PHE A 571 27.07 15.65 16.56
CA PHE A 571 26.43 15.93 15.27
C PHE A 571 26.64 14.71 14.37
N ARG A 572 25.62 14.12 13.75
CA ARG A 572 25.82 12.86 13.00
C ARG A 572 26.23 13.07 11.54
N TYR A 573 25.34 13.67 10.76
CA TYR A 573 25.47 13.94 9.33
C TYR A 573 24.38 14.93 8.91
N ILE A 574 24.42 15.39 7.66
CA ILE A 574 23.33 16.16 7.07
C ILE A 574 22.37 15.17 6.42
N GLU A 575 21.17 15.05 6.96
CA GLU A 575 20.16 14.12 6.45
C GLU A 575 19.39 14.74 5.28
N LEU A 576 19.12 13.94 4.26
CA LEU A 576 18.30 14.31 3.12
C LEU A 576 16.97 13.58 3.19
N GLN A 577 15.88 14.28 2.93
CA GLN A 577 14.56 13.69 2.78
C GLN A 577 14.11 13.83 1.32
N TYR A 578 13.91 12.70 0.65
CA TYR A 578 13.54 12.61 -0.76
C TYR A 578 12.03 12.43 -0.88
N HIS A 579 11.40 13.29 -1.69
CA HIS A 579 9.96 13.39 -1.83
C HIS A 579 9.45 12.79 -3.15
N GLY A 580 8.27 12.16 -3.07
CA GLY A 580 7.63 11.51 -4.22
C GLY A 580 8.29 10.18 -4.60
N ASP A 581 8.16 9.83 -5.88
CA ASP A 581 8.74 8.61 -6.42
C ASP A 581 10.22 8.82 -6.77
N ILE A 582 11.09 8.05 -6.11
CA ILE A 582 12.50 7.95 -6.46
C ILE A 582 12.69 6.60 -7.14
N THR A 583 13.37 6.60 -8.28
CA THR A 583 13.52 5.43 -9.16
C THR A 583 14.99 5.19 -9.51
N LEU A 584 15.31 4.07 -10.16
CA LEU A 584 16.67 3.86 -10.66
C LEU A 584 17.03 4.85 -11.78
N ASP A 585 16.05 5.48 -12.43
CA ASP A 585 16.29 6.49 -13.46
C ASP A 585 16.81 7.81 -12.86
N ASP A 586 16.66 7.99 -11.54
CA ASP A 586 17.23 9.11 -10.77
C ASP A 586 18.68 8.86 -10.33
N VAL A 587 19.19 7.63 -10.49
CA VAL A 587 20.52 7.22 -10.00
C VAL A 587 21.60 7.53 -11.03
N ASN A 588 22.75 8.02 -10.56
CA ASN A 588 23.95 8.25 -11.38
C ASN A 588 24.96 7.12 -11.20
N GLU A 589 25.27 6.79 -9.94
CA GLU A 589 26.36 5.86 -9.59
C GLU A 589 25.94 4.98 -8.40
N ILE A 590 26.44 3.75 -8.36
CA ILE A 590 26.27 2.82 -7.24
C ILE A 590 27.63 2.27 -6.83
N CYS A 591 27.95 2.34 -5.55
CA CYS A 591 29.16 1.75 -4.98
C CYS A 591 28.82 0.61 -4.02
N PHE A 592 29.37 -0.57 -4.29
CA PHE A 592 29.28 -1.75 -3.43
C PHE A 592 30.46 -1.74 -2.44
N SER A 593 30.20 -1.53 -1.15
CA SER A 593 31.28 -1.51 -0.14
C SER A 593 31.63 -2.91 0.40
N LYS A 594 30.92 -3.95 -0.05
CA LYS A 594 31.10 -5.35 0.32
C LYS A 594 30.94 -6.23 -0.94
N ASP A 595 30.09 -7.26 -0.87
CA ASP A 595 29.86 -8.22 -1.96
C ASP A 595 29.11 -7.59 -3.13
N LEU A 596 29.42 -8.07 -4.34
CA LEU A 596 28.66 -7.76 -5.54
C LEU A 596 27.28 -8.46 -5.54
N PRO A 597 26.27 -7.90 -6.23
CA PRO A 597 25.00 -8.57 -6.45
C PRO A 597 25.12 -9.63 -7.56
N LYS A 598 24.04 -10.39 -7.80
CA LYS A 598 23.97 -11.37 -8.89
C LYS A 598 24.22 -10.70 -10.25
N GLU A 599 24.82 -11.42 -11.19
CA GLU A 599 25.15 -10.90 -12.53
C GLU A 599 23.93 -10.31 -13.27
N ASP A 600 22.75 -10.93 -13.13
CA ASP A 600 21.52 -10.42 -13.75
C ASP A 600 21.13 -9.02 -13.22
N ILE A 601 21.36 -8.76 -11.92
CA ILE A 601 21.10 -7.45 -11.31
C ILE A 601 22.10 -6.44 -11.84
N ILE A 602 23.38 -6.82 -11.93
CA ILE A 602 24.42 -5.97 -12.53
C ILE A 602 23.99 -5.57 -13.94
N LYS A 603 23.56 -6.54 -14.77
CA LYS A 603 23.10 -6.28 -16.13
C LYS A 603 21.95 -5.27 -16.20
N ILE A 604 20.92 -5.41 -15.35
CA ILE A 604 19.80 -4.46 -15.29
C ILE A 604 20.25 -3.05 -14.95
N LEU A 605 21.20 -2.89 -14.02
CA LEU A 605 21.73 -1.59 -13.64
C LEU A 605 22.56 -0.97 -14.78
N LYS A 606 23.34 -1.79 -15.50
CA LYS A 606 24.09 -1.36 -16.69
C LYS A 606 23.16 -0.90 -17.81
N ASP A 607 22.06 -1.63 -18.05
CA ASP A 607 21.06 -1.27 -19.08
C ASP A 607 20.37 0.07 -18.78
N LYS A 608 20.39 0.52 -17.51
CA LYS A 608 19.94 1.86 -17.08
C LYS A 608 21.03 2.94 -17.12
N ASN A 609 22.22 2.64 -17.66
CA ASN A 609 23.38 3.53 -17.70
C ASN A 609 23.84 4.02 -16.31
N ILE A 610 23.68 3.18 -15.28
CA ILE A 610 24.18 3.49 -13.94
C ILE A 610 25.61 2.98 -13.82
N LYS A 611 26.55 3.86 -13.44
CA LYS A 611 27.94 3.46 -13.22
C LYS A 611 28.08 2.66 -11.92
N LEU A 612 28.88 1.62 -11.96
CA LEU A 612 29.02 0.67 -10.85
C LEU A 612 30.45 0.68 -10.35
N PHE A 613 30.61 0.81 -9.03
CA PHE A 613 31.90 0.81 -8.35
C PHE A 613 31.93 -0.25 -7.24
N ARG A 614 33.12 -0.74 -6.90
CA ARG A 614 33.34 -1.57 -5.70
C ARG A 614 34.53 -1.11 -4.90
N LEU A 615 34.48 -1.38 -3.60
CA LEU A 615 35.64 -1.29 -2.73
C LEU A 615 36.49 -2.57 -2.85
N GLU A 616 37.73 -2.44 -3.30
CA GLU A 616 38.75 -3.50 -3.35
C GLU A 616 40.06 -2.98 -2.80
N ASP A 617 40.65 -3.69 -1.84
CA ASP A 617 41.97 -3.36 -1.27
C ASP A 617 42.12 -1.86 -0.92
N GLU A 618 41.12 -1.32 -0.20
CA GLU A 618 41.04 0.09 0.21
C GLU A 618 40.96 1.10 -0.94
N LYS A 619 40.60 0.65 -2.16
CA LYS A 619 40.42 1.49 -3.34
C LYS A 619 39.03 1.31 -3.95
N ILE A 620 38.53 2.38 -4.56
CA ILE A 620 37.30 2.34 -5.33
C ILE A 620 37.65 2.02 -6.78
N VAL A 621 37.10 0.92 -7.28
CA VAL A 621 37.34 0.42 -8.64
C VAL A 621 36.02 0.46 -9.41
N GLU A 622 36.05 1.04 -10.62
CA GLU A 622 34.92 1.03 -11.55
C GLU A 622 34.76 -0.36 -12.18
N ILE A 623 33.55 -0.89 -12.10
CA ILE A 623 33.14 -2.18 -12.66
C ILE A 623 32.42 -1.97 -14.00
N PHE A 624 31.79 -0.80 -14.17
CA PHE A 624 31.10 -0.36 -15.38
C PHE A 624 30.80 1.13 -15.37
#